data_AF-A0AAD7EKC1-F1
#
_entry.id   AF-A0AAD7EKC1-F1
#
_cell.length_a   1.000
_cell.length_b   1.000
_cell.length_c   1.000
_cell.angle_alpha   90.00
_cell.angle_beta   90.00
_cell.angle_gamma   90.00
#
_symmetry.space_group_name_H-M   'P 1'
#
loop_
_entity.id
_entity.type
_entity.pdbx_description
1 polymer ?
#
loop_
_entity_poly.entity_id
_entity_poly.type
_entity_poly.pdbx_seq_one_letter_code
_entity_poly.pdbx_strand_id
1 'polypeptide(L)'
;MAANTISGLLRRGLAQTFPFLGLDTEEHSQSDMADPVPEEPLELTIHDIISTRDLLLLSFPPELVYIILDFAEYWAQLKSAREVDLQVHVAGVPATGSLGYLVAPSILDHGPEDVRLKVNRVEFTTVSHDQGWCTDPALRDTYRGSTWFEVAILRPSQGAAVNERSSGSSLPGLDTALGYDPVLEVAAPHGGTRWELQRNFCASRDYREHFVSWDSNEGYVSLPADNTGAGDGAGFIACLAAGDRISVIARAMYSAWYNCVRSVQVSVYYGLA
;
A
#
# COMPACT_ATOMS: atom_id res chain seq x y z
N MET A 1 -35.54 9.06 -0.19
CA MET A 1 -34.28 9.47 -0.81
C MET A 1 -33.24 9.67 0.29
N ALA A 2 -32.53 8.60 0.61
CA ALA A 2 -31.28 8.60 1.36
C ALA A 2 -30.67 7.22 1.10
N ALA A 3 -29.58 7.18 0.35
CA ALA A 3 -28.86 5.98 -0.02
C ALA A 3 -27.43 6.07 0.54
N ASN A 4 -26.89 4.89 0.85
CA ASN A 4 -25.50 4.56 1.12
C ASN A 4 -25.02 4.71 2.56
N THR A 5 -24.88 3.57 3.25
CA THR A 5 -23.67 3.15 3.98
C THR A 5 -23.85 1.67 4.35
N ILE A 6 -23.40 0.74 3.50
CA ILE A 6 -23.14 -0.67 3.90
C ILE A 6 -21.94 -1.18 3.08
N SER A 7 -20.75 -0.98 3.63
CA SER A 7 -19.64 -1.93 3.49
C SER A 7 -18.83 -1.81 4.77
N GLY A 8 -18.81 -2.88 5.58
CA GLY A 8 -18.21 -2.85 6.92
C GLY A 8 -18.88 -3.72 7.99
N LEU A 9 -19.94 -4.45 7.67
CA LEU A 9 -20.68 -5.27 8.64
C LEU A 9 -20.95 -6.70 8.14
N LEU A 10 -19.89 -7.42 7.76
CA LEU A 10 -19.93 -8.89 7.59
C LEU A 10 -18.84 -9.60 8.42
N ARG A 11 -18.70 -9.18 9.68
CA ARG A 11 -18.11 -9.99 10.76
C ARG A 11 -18.86 -9.76 12.08
N ARG A 12 -20.15 -10.07 12.12
CA ARG A 12 -20.88 -10.30 13.37
C ARG A 12 -21.83 -11.47 13.19
N GLY A 13 -21.51 -12.57 13.87
CA GLY A 13 -22.29 -13.79 13.87
C GLY A 13 -23.74 -13.54 14.28
N LEU A 14 -24.65 -14.10 13.50
CA LEU A 14 -26.08 -14.16 13.78
C LEU A 14 -26.33 -15.13 14.94
N ALA A 15 -26.50 -14.62 16.15
CA ALA A 15 -27.20 -15.36 17.20
C ALA A 15 -28.71 -15.04 17.09
N GLN A 16 -29.43 -15.82 16.28
CA GLN A 16 -30.89 -15.80 16.28
C GLN A 16 -31.41 -16.48 17.54
N THR A 17 -32.20 -15.75 18.32
CA THR A 17 -32.96 -16.26 19.46
C THR A 17 -34.36 -16.63 18.99
N PHE A 18 -34.78 -17.89 19.21
CA PHE A 18 -36.18 -18.32 19.20
C PHE A 18 -36.52 -18.96 20.55
N PRO A 19 -37.78 -18.88 21.03
CA PRO A 19 -38.12 -19.20 22.41
C PRO A 19 -38.51 -20.67 22.64
N PHE A 20 -38.09 -21.16 23.82
CA PHE A 20 -38.78 -22.03 24.78
C PHE A 20 -39.32 -23.41 24.33
N LEU A 21 -38.71 -24.48 24.88
CA LEU A 21 -39.38 -25.50 25.71
C LEU A 21 -38.30 -26.34 26.41
N GLY A 22 -38.41 -26.46 27.74
CA GLY A 22 -37.39 -27.09 28.57
C GLY A 22 -37.30 -28.60 28.42
N LEU A 23 -36.15 -29.15 28.79
CA LEU A 23 -35.96 -30.27 29.72
C LEU A 23 -34.46 -30.53 29.90
N ASP A 24 -34.12 -30.76 31.16
CA ASP A 24 -33.02 -31.54 31.71
C ASP A 24 -31.57 -31.07 31.57
N THR A 25 -31.08 -30.69 32.76
CA THR A 25 -29.71 -30.52 33.22
C THR A 25 -28.86 -31.74 32.88
N GLU A 26 -27.89 -31.60 31.97
CA GLU A 26 -26.70 -32.47 31.95
C GLU A 26 -25.45 -31.60 31.95
N GLU A 27 -24.64 -31.78 32.99
CA GLU A 27 -23.27 -31.27 33.10
C GLU A 27 -22.47 -31.79 31.91
N HIS A 28 -21.99 -30.88 31.04
CA HIS A 28 -20.95 -31.20 30.07
C HIS A 28 -19.74 -30.32 30.32
N SER A 29 -18.65 -31.03 30.61
CA SER A 29 -17.28 -30.59 30.78
C SER A 29 -16.95 -29.38 29.91
N GLN A 30 -16.46 -28.35 30.60
CA GLN A 30 -15.88 -27.14 30.02
C GLN A 30 -14.69 -27.56 29.13
N SER A 31 -14.96 -27.82 27.85
CA SER A 31 -13.93 -28.02 26.84
C SER A 31 -13.20 -26.71 26.66
N ASP A 32 -11.89 -26.73 26.82
CA ASP A 32 -10.97 -25.64 26.51
C ASP A 32 -11.38 -24.94 25.22
N MET A 33 -11.92 -23.72 25.37
CA MET A 33 -12.05 -22.77 24.28
C MET A 33 -10.62 -22.32 23.95
N ALA A 34 -9.95 -23.10 23.09
CA ALA A 34 -8.72 -22.65 22.47
C ALA A 34 -8.98 -21.26 21.87
N ASP A 35 -8.15 -20.29 22.24
CA ASP A 35 -8.16 -18.98 21.63
C ASP A 35 -8.20 -19.14 20.10
N PRO A 36 -8.99 -18.35 19.36
CA PRO A 36 -8.99 -18.40 17.91
C PRO A 36 -7.55 -18.15 17.45
N VAL A 37 -6.94 -19.17 16.88
CA VAL A 37 -5.62 -19.07 16.25
C VAL A 37 -5.70 -17.88 15.30
N PRO A 38 -4.81 -16.88 15.40
CA PRO A 38 -4.79 -15.80 14.43
C PRO A 38 -4.61 -16.44 13.05
N GLU A 39 -5.65 -16.36 12.20
CA GLU A 39 -5.52 -16.76 10.81
C GLU A 39 -4.48 -15.83 10.19
N GLU A 40 -3.26 -16.34 9.99
CA GLU A 40 -2.23 -15.61 9.27
C GLU A 40 -2.77 -15.26 7.87
N PRO A 41 -2.59 -14.02 7.39
CA PRO A 41 -3.04 -13.65 6.06
C PRO A 41 -2.48 -14.60 5.01
N LEU A 42 -3.34 -15.17 4.16
CA LEU A 42 -2.93 -16.08 3.09
C LEU A 42 -2.06 -15.34 2.09
N GLU A 43 -0.76 -15.64 2.05
CA GLU A 43 0.15 -15.17 0.99
C GLU A 43 -0.12 -15.98 -0.29
N LEU A 44 -1.06 -15.53 -1.12
CA LEU A 44 -1.44 -16.20 -2.36
C LEU A 44 -0.43 -15.96 -3.49
N THR A 45 -0.11 -17.01 -4.24
CA THR A 45 0.73 -16.94 -5.44
C THR A 45 -0.09 -16.89 -6.73
N ILE A 46 0.54 -16.53 -7.85
CA ILE A 46 -0.14 -16.54 -9.16
C ILE A 46 -0.60 -17.96 -9.53
N HIS A 47 0.15 -18.99 -9.15
CA HIS A 47 -0.22 -20.39 -9.41
C HIS A 47 -1.50 -20.80 -8.66
N ASP A 48 -1.72 -20.28 -7.45
CA ASP A 48 -2.91 -20.57 -6.66
C ASP A 48 -4.17 -20.00 -7.30
N ILE A 49 -4.06 -18.80 -7.89
CA ILE A 49 -5.16 -18.14 -8.61
C ILE A 49 -5.48 -18.88 -9.91
N ILE A 50 -4.45 -19.25 -10.67
CA ILE A 50 -4.62 -20.03 -11.92
C ILE A 50 -5.28 -21.38 -11.60
N SER A 51 -4.79 -22.10 -10.58
CA SER A 51 -5.35 -23.39 -10.18
C SER A 51 -6.82 -23.26 -9.75
N THR A 52 -7.13 -22.21 -8.97
CA THR A 52 -8.49 -21.94 -8.50
C THR A 52 -9.42 -21.55 -9.65
N ARG A 53 -8.95 -20.72 -10.59
CA ARG A 53 -9.67 -20.39 -11.83
C ARG A 53 -10.02 -21.66 -12.59
N ASP A 54 -9.04 -22.54 -12.82
CA ASP A 54 -9.22 -23.74 -13.63
C ASP A 54 -10.21 -24.71 -12.99
N LEU A 55 -10.19 -24.84 -11.66
CA LEU A 55 -11.18 -25.63 -10.93
C LEU A 55 -12.58 -25.03 -11.02
N LEU A 56 -12.73 -23.72 -10.88
CA LEU A 56 -14.02 -23.04 -10.97
C LEU A 56 -14.60 -23.10 -12.39
N LEU A 57 -13.74 -23.05 -13.43
CA LEU A 57 -14.14 -23.18 -14.84
C LEU A 57 -14.74 -24.56 -15.17
N LEU A 58 -14.54 -25.58 -14.34
CA LEU A 58 -15.23 -26.86 -14.48
C LEU A 58 -16.73 -26.77 -14.15
N SER A 59 -17.13 -25.77 -13.37
CA SER A 59 -18.49 -25.64 -12.82
C SER A 59 -19.23 -24.38 -13.25
N PHE A 60 -18.50 -23.31 -13.63
CA PHE A 60 -19.08 -22.01 -13.94
C PHE A 60 -18.58 -21.45 -15.28
N PRO A 61 -19.41 -20.67 -16.00
CA PRO A 61 -18.95 -19.87 -17.13
C PRO A 61 -17.79 -18.93 -16.74
N PRO A 62 -16.87 -18.63 -17.67
CA PRO A 62 -15.69 -17.80 -17.39
C PRO A 62 -16.02 -16.47 -16.72
N GLU A 63 -17.07 -15.78 -17.18
CA GLU A 63 -17.46 -14.48 -16.66
C GLU A 63 -17.79 -14.53 -15.16
N LEU A 64 -18.48 -15.59 -14.71
CA LEU A 64 -18.77 -15.78 -13.29
C LEU A 64 -17.52 -16.13 -12.50
N VAL A 65 -16.60 -16.92 -13.05
CA VAL A 65 -15.33 -17.25 -12.38
C VAL A 65 -14.54 -15.98 -12.10
N TYR A 66 -14.38 -15.09 -13.08
CA TYR A 66 -13.66 -13.83 -12.90
C TYR A 66 -14.35 -12.91 -11.88
N ILE A 67 -15.69 -12.83 -11.90
CA ILE A 67 -16.45 -12.08 -10.89
C ILE A 67 -16.24 -12.66 -9.49
N ILE A 68 -16.25 -14.00 -9.34
CA ILE A 68 -16.05 -14.67 -8.05
C ILE A 68 -14.64 -14.38 -7.52
N LEU A 69 -13.61 -14.54 -8.35
CA LEU A 69 -12.22 -14.31 -7.95
C LEU A 69 -11.98 -12.83 -7.58
N ASP A 70 -12.54 -11.90 -8.34
CA ASP A 70 -12.42 -10.47 -8.07
C ASP A 70 -13.16 -10.07 -6.79
N PHE A 71 -14.40 -10.55 -6.61
CA PHE A 71 -15.22 -10.27 -5.43
C PHE A 71 -14.66 -10.91 -4.15
N ALA A 72 -13.99 -12.06 -4.27
CA ALA A 72 -13.32 -12.72 -3.15
C ALA A 72 -11.95 -12.10 -2.81
N GLU A 73 -11.51 -11.07 -3.53
CA GLU A 73 -10.16 -10.50 -3.46
C GLU A 73 -9.07 -11.60 -3.53
N TYR A 74 -9.32 -12.63 -4.35
CA TYR A 74 -8.41 -13.77 -4.48
C TYR A 74 -7.25 -13.39 -5.40
N TRP A 75 -6.34 -12.57 -4.87
CA TRP A 75 -5.27 -11.89 -5.58
C TRP A 75 -3.89 -12.31 -5.09
N ALA A 76 -2.92 -12.38 -6.00
CA ALA A 76 -1.56 -12.81 -5.73
C ALA A 76 -0.82 -11.67 -5.07
N GLN A 77 -0.09 -11.95 -4.01
CA GLN A 77 0.65 -10.93 -3.29
C GLN A 77 2.13 -10.98 -3.67
N LEU A 78 2.67 -9.85 -4.16
CA LEU A 78 4.09 -9.63 -4.28
C LEU A 78 4.55 -8.65 -3.21
N LYS A 79 5.27 -9.18 -2.22
CA LYS A 79 5.74 -8.43 -1.07
C LYS A 79 7.20 -8.05 -1.21
N SER A 80 7.55 -6.85 -0.79
CA SER A 80 8.92 -6.33 -0.76
C SER A 80 9.11 -5.48 0.46
N ALA A 81 10.15 -5.77 1.25
CA ALA A 81 10.41 -5.06 2.49
C ALA A 81 11.88 -4.70 2.63
N ARG A 82 12.13 -3.59 3.33
CA ARG A 82 13.45 -3.20 3.81
C ARG A 82 13.32 -2.82 5.28
N GLU A 83 14.16 -3.40 6.13
CA GLU A 83 14.24 -3.12 7.56
C GLU A 83 15.66 -2.67 7.90
N VAL A 84 15.89 -1.37 7.78
CA VAL A 84 17.17 -0.72 8.09
C VAL A 84 16.87 0.61 8.75
N ASP A 85 17.32 0.77 10.01
CA ASP A 85 17.21 2.05 10.71
C ASP A 85 18.05 3.13 10.00
N LEU A 86 17.38 4.15 9.48
CA LEU A 86 18.00 5.29 8.80
C LEU A 86 17.41 6.60 9.30
N GLN A 87 18.26 7.61 9.45
CA GLN A 87 17.83 8.99 9.66
C GLN A 87 17.95 9.75 8.36
N VAL A 88 16.82 10.22 7.84
CA VAL A 88 16.77 10.99 6.60
C VAL A 88 16.78 12.47 6.94
N HIS A 89 17.93 13.09 6.70
CA HIS A 89 18.15 14.52 6.88
C HIS A 89 17.94 15.27 5.57
N VAL A 90 17.78 16.59 5.64
CA VAL A 90 17.80 17.44 4.45
C VAL A 90 19.19 17.44 3.82
N ALA A 91 19.27 17.06 2.55
CA ALA A 91 20.49 17.15 1.75
C ALA A 91 20.29 18.16 0.60
N GLY A 92 21.07 19.24 0.60
CA GLY A 92 21.13 20.20 -0.51
C GLY A 92 20.08 21.31 -0.50
N VAL A 93 20.15 22.18 -1.52
CA VAL A 93 19.24 23.32 -1.77
C VAL A 93 18.50 23.04 -3.10
N PRO A 94 17.16 23.18 -3.19
CA PRO A 94 16.25 23.62 -2.13
C PRO A 94 16.13 22.61 -1.00
N ALA A 95 15.98 23.13 0.22
CA ALA A 95 16.12 22.43 1.48
C ALA A 95 14.97 21.44 1.73
N THR A 96 14.97 20.29 1.07
CA THR A 96 14.09 19.17 1.43
C THR A 96 14.85 17.86 1.27
N GLY A 97 14.93 17.09 2.36
CA GLY A 97 15.54 15.77 2.36
C GLY A 97 14.70 14.82 1.53
N SER A 98 15.37 14.02 0.70
CA SER A 98 14.73 12.99 -0.11
C SER A 98 15.68 11.82 -0.19
N LEU A 99 15.28 10.68 0.38
CA LEU A 99 16.02 9.42 0.28
C LEU A 99 15.08 8.34 -0.25
N GLY A 100 15.45 7.72 -1.38
CA GLY A 100 14.81 6.50 -1.85
C GLY A 100 15.09 5.36 -0.86
N TYR A 101 14.10 5.00 -0.06
CA TYR A 101 14.26 4.01 1.00
C TYR A 101 14.04 2.59 0.45
N LEU A 102 13.00 2.38 -0.34
CA LEU A 102 12.69 1.07 -0.94
C LEU A 102 12.33 1.26 -2.41
N VAL A 103 12.79 0.34 -3.26
CA VAL A 103 12.28 0.21 -4.64
C VAL A 103 11.82 -1.23 -4.82
N ALA A 104 10.52 -1.41 -5.03
CA ALA A 104 9.94 -2.71 -5.29
C ALA A 104 10.43 -3.31 -6.63
N PRO A 105 10.29 -4.62 -6.84
CA PRO A 105 10.42 -5.26 -8.14
C PRO A 105 9.50 -4.64 -9.18
N SER A 106 9.76 -4.96 -10.46
CA SER A 106 8.92 -4.48 -11.56
C SER A 106 7.51 -5.08 -11.49
N ILE A 107 6.54 -4.25 -11.84
CA ILE A 107 5.14 -4.63 -11.99
C ILE A 107 5.02 -5.62 -13.14
N LEU A 108 4.36 -6.74 -12.85
CA LEU A 108 4.12 -7.82 -13.80
C LEU A 108 2.81 -7.56 -14.56
N ASP A 109 2.83 -7.80 -15.87
CA ASP A 109 1.63 -7.81 -16.73
C ASP A 109 1.22 -9.22 -17.16
N HIS A 110 2.13 -10.18 -17.06
CA HIS A 110 1.89 -11.58 -17.35
C HIS A 110 2.41 -12.48 -16.23
N GLY A 111 1.61 -13.49 -15.88
CA GLY A 111 1.97 -14.58 -14.99
C GLY A 111 2.54 -15.80 -15.75
N PRO A 112 2.73 -16.93 -15.05
CA PRO A 112 2.91 -18.22 -15.70
C PRO A 112 1.80 -18.48 -16.72
N GLU A 113 2.11 -19.24 -17.77
CA GLU A 113 1.15 -19.58 -18.85
C GLU A 113 0.63 -18.36 -19.63
N ASP A 114 1.36 -17.24 -19.61
CA ASP A 114 1.03 -15.99 -20.32
C ASP A 114 -0.30 -15.36 -19.91
N VAL A 115 -0.80 -15.71 -18.72
CA VAL A 115 -2.05 -15.17 -18.18
C VAL A 115 -1.87 -13.69 -17.84
N ARG A 116 -2.76 -12.83 -18.35
CA ARG A 116 -2.71 -11.39 -18.06
C ARG A 116 -3.05 -11.12 -16.59
N LEU A 117 -2.27 -10.23 -15.99
CA LEU A 117 -2.44 -9.77 -14.62
C LEU A 117 -2.83 -8.29 -14.62
N LYS A 118 -3.69 -7.93 -13.67
CA LYS A 118 -3.99 -6.54 -13.32
C LYS A 118 -3.59 -6.28 -11.87
N VAL A 119 -3.03 -5.10 -11.60
CA VAL A 119 -2.82 -4.65 -10.23
C VAL A 119 -4.17 -4.19 -9.67
N ASN A 120 -4.64 -4.86 -8.62
CA ASN A 120 -5.91 -4.52 -7.98
C ASN A 120 -5.72 -3.62 -6.76
N ARG A 121 -4.63 -3.81 -6.01
CA ARG A 121 -4.34 -3.08 -4.77
C ARG A 121 -2.84 -2.96 -4.55
N VAL A 122 -2.41 -1.87 -3.93
CA VAL A 122 -1.06 -1.72 -3.39
C VAL A 122 -1.17 -1.26 -1.93
N GLU A 123 -0.53 -2.00 -1.04
CA GLU A 123 -0.45 -1.69 0.37
C GLU A 123 0.97 -1.29 0.77
N PHE A 124 1.04 -0.38 1.73
CA PHE A 124 2.28 0.12 2.29
C PHE A 124 2.23 0.01 3.81
N THR A 125 3.29 -0.53 4.37
CA THR A 125 3.53 -0.49 5.82
C THR A 125 4.80 0.28 6.09
N THR A 126 4.74 1.32 6.92
CA THR A 126 5.93 2.09 7.32
C THR A 126 6.06 2.07 8.84
N VAL A 127 7.26 1.79 9.35
CA VAL A 127 7.59 1.94 10.78
C VAL A 127 8.60 3.07 10.93
N SER A 128 8.17 4.18 11.52
CA SER A 128 8.99 5.40 11.57
C SER A 128 8.54 6.38 12.66
N HIS A 129 9.31 7.45 12.85
CA HIS A 129 8.94 8.56 13.72
C HIS A 129 9.61 9.89 13.31
N ASP A 130 9.10 10.99 13.89
CA ASP A 130 9.59 12.36 13.72
C ASP A 130 10.79 12.67 14.65
N GLN A 131 11.47 13.81 14.54
CA GLN A 131 12.63 14.14 15.41
C GLN A 131 12.30 14.26 16.93
N GLY A 132 11.02 14.33 17.29
CA GLY A 132 10.58 14.36 18.68
C GLY A 132 10.37 15.74 19.31
N TRP A 133 10.37 16.80 18.50
CA TRP A 133 10.03 18.15 18.96
C TRP A 133 9.41 18.98 17.84
N CYS A 134 8.58 19.94 18.20
CA CYS A 134 8.00 20.93 17.30
C CYS A 134 7.84 22.25 18.06
N THR A 135 8.14 23.36 17.41
CA THR A 135 8.00 24.70 17.98
C THR A 135 6.58 25.24 17.88
N ASP A 136 5.79 24.76 16.92
CA ASP A 136 4.38 25.15 16.74
C ASP A 136 3.46 24.26 17.59
N PRO A 137 2.81 24.79 18.64
CA PRO A 137 1.88 24.03 19.47
C PRO A 137 0.68 23.47 18.70
N ALA A 138 0.26 24.10 17.60
CA ALA A 138 -0.88 23.65 16.80
C ALA A 138 -0.59 22.39 15.97
N LEU A 139 0.70 22.08 15.74
CA LEU A 139 1.13 20.89 15.00
C LEU A 139 1.51 19.74 15.92
N ARG A 140 1.77 19.99 17.21
CA ARG A 140 2.15 18.96 18.17
C ARG A 140 1.04 17.93 18.31
N ASP A 141 1.45 16.67 18.39
CA ASP A 141 0.55 15.54 18.54
C ASP A 141 -0.49 15.41 17.41
N THR A 142 -0.12 15.85 16.21
CA THR A 142 -0.92 15.70 14.99
C THR A 142 -0.11 15.02 13.89
N TYR A 143 -0.80 14.57 12.84
CA TYR A 143 -0.18 14.10 11.61
C TYR A 143 0.14 15.20 10.60
N ARG A 144 0.13 16.46 11.03
CA ARG A 144 0.49 17.62 10.19
C ARG A 144 1.98 17.95 10.31
N GLY A 145 2.80 16.95 10.61
CA GLY A 145 4.23 17.05 10.82
C GLY A 145 5.02 17.38 9.55
N SER A 146 6.32 17.67 9.74
CA SER A 146 7.26 18.07 8.68
C SER A 146 8.18 16.94 8.24
N THR A 147 7.83 15.70 8.58
CA THR A 147 8.46 14.47 8.08
C THR A 147 7.37 13.54 7.55
N TRP A 148 7.60 12.96 6.37
CA TRP A 148 6.60 12.15 5.66
C TRP A 148 7.26 11.20 4.66
N PHE A 149 6.44 10.39 4.02
CA PHE A 149 6.79 9.51 2.92
C PHE A 149 6.05 9.92 1.66
N GLU A 150 6.71 9.78 0.52
CA GLU A 150 6.15 9.90 -0.82
C GLU A 150 6.37 8.60 -1.58
N VAL A 151 5.53 8.35 -2.58
CA VAL A 151 5.67 7.24 -3.52
C VAL A 151 5.81 7.79 -4.92
N ALA A 152 6.73 7.22 -5.70
CA ALA A 152 6.94 7.51 -7.11
C ALA A 152 6.83 6.23 -7.94
N ILE A 153 6.27 6.35 -9.14
CA ILE A 153 6.29 5.29 -10.16
C ILE A 153 7.50 5.54 -11.05
N LEU A 154 8.36 4.54 -11.13
CA LEU A 154 9.61 4.54 -11.86
C LEU A 154 9.45 3.73 -13.15
N ARG A 155 9.34 4.41 -14.29
CA ARG A 155 9.17 3.76 -15.61
C ARG A 155 10.51 3.60 -16.32
N PRO A 156 10.89 2.38 -16.74
CA PRO A 156 12.07 2.17 -17.57
C PRO A 156 11.94 2.94 -18.89
N SER A 157 12.93 3.77 -19.24
CA SER A 157 12.92 4.44 -20.53
C SER A 157 13.46 3.48 -21.60
N GLN A 158 12.58 2.87 -22.38
CA GLN A 158 13.02 2.08 -23.53
C GLN A 158 13.55 3.03 -24.62
N GLY A 159 14.86 3.22 -24.70
CA GLY A 159 15.54 3.83 -25.86
C GLY A 159 15.03 5.20 -26.32
N ALA A 160 14.46 6.02 -25.42
CA ALA A 160 13.96 7.35 -25.78
C ALA A 160 15.15 8.27 -26.08
N ALA A 161 15.26 8.71 -27.34
CA ALA A 161 16.17 9.76 -27.75
C ALA A 161 16.08 10.94 -26.76
N VAL A 162 17.24 11.31 -26.20
CA VAL A 162 17.40 12.40 -25.23
C VAL A 162 16.89 13.69 -25.86
N ASN A 163 15.62 14.02 -25.64
CA ASN A 163 15.13 15.37 -25.83
C ASN A 163 15.39 16.12 -24.52
N GLU A 164 16.36 17.04 -24.56
CA GLU A 164 16.90 17.85 -23.45
C GLU A 164 15.88 18.83 -22.82
N ARG A 165 14.63 18.41 -22.60
CA ARG A 165 13.61 19.22 -21.92
C ARG A 165 12.87 18.51 -20.79
N SER A 166 13.24 17.28 -20.47
CA SER A 166 12.78 16.60 -19.26
C SER A 166 13.63 17.09 -18.08
N SER A 167 13.06 17.91 -17.20
CA SER A 167 13.67 18.21 -15.90
C SER A 167 13.66 16.94 -15.05
N GLY A 168 14.60 16.04 -15.31
CA GLY A 168 14.83 14.85 -14.50
C GLY A 168 15.31 15.29 -13.12
N SER A 169 14.43 15.17 -12.13
CA SER A 169 14.81 15.22 -10.72
C SER A 169 15.58 13.94 -10.43
N SER A 170 16.91 13.97 -10.58
CA SER A 170 17.77 12.86 -10.15
C SER A 170 17.70 12.71 -8.64
N LEU A 171 17.36 11.50 -8.17
CA LEU A 171 17.30 11.15 -6.76
C LEU A 171 18.71 10.72 -6.29
N PRO A 172 19.37 11.46 -5.38
CA PRO A 172 20.64 11.03 -4.81
C PRO A 172 20.45 9.70 -4.08
N GLY A 173 21.19 8.66 -4.49
CA GLY A 173 21.17 7.33 -3.88
C GLY A 173 20.29 6.28 -4.57
N LEU A 174 19.50 6.66 -5.59
CA LEU A 174 18.75 5.72 -6.42
C LEU A 174 19.62 5.13 -7.55
N ASP A 175 20.60 5.90 -8.02
CA ASP A 175 21.49 5.56 -9.14
C ASP A 175 22.31 4.28 -8.91
N THR A 176 22.61 3.94 -7.66
CA THR A 176 23.41 2.74 -7.31
C THR A 176 22.56 1.46 -7.26
N ALA A 177 21.25 1.57 -7.05
CA ALA A 177 20.37 0.41 -6.85
C ALA A 177 19.72 -0.11 -8.14
N LEU A 178 19.73 0.68 -9.23
CA LEU A 178 18.92 0.43 -10.42
C LEU A 178 19.66 -0.14 -11.63
N GLY A 179 20.99 -0.25 -11.62
CA GLY A 179 21.74 -0.92 -12.69
C GLY A 179 21.34 -0.50 -14.12
N TYR A 180 21.81 0.68 -14.56
CA TYR A 180 22.00 1.00 -15.99
C TYR A 180 20.78 1.14 -16.93
N ASP A 181 19.65 1.66 -16.49
CA ASP A 181 18.68 2.28 -17.43
C ASP A 181 18.20 3.65 -16.94
N PRO A 182 17.98 4.63 -17.84
CA PRO A 182 17.34 5.88 -17.46
C PRO A 182 15.92 5.58 -17.02
N VAL A 183 15.56 6.01 -15.83
CA VAL A 183 14.22 5.82 -15.27
C VAL A 183 13.54 7.18 -15.20
N LEU A 184 12.28 7.22 -15.63
CA LEU A 184 11.44 8.42 -15.59
C LEU A 184 10.39 8.27 -14.49
N GLU A 185 10.27 9.29 -13.63
CA GLU A 185 9.13 9.37 -12.70
C GLU A 185 7.84 9.66 -13.51
N VAL A 186 6.80 8.87 -13.31
CA VAL A 186 5.51 9.04 -14.01
C VAL A 186 4.76 10.24 -13.42
N ALA A 187 4.17 11.07 -14.30
CA ALA A 187 3.37 12.21 -13.89
C ALA A 187 2.06 11.77 -13.22
N ALA A 188 1.76 12.36 -12.06
CA ALA A 188 0.55 12.11 -11.30
C ALA A 188 -0.62 12.98 -11.82
N PRO A 189 -1.88 12.50 -11.75
CA PRO A 189 -3.06 13.24 -12.23
C PRO A 189 -3.27 14.59 -11.53
N HIS A 190 -2.85 14.72 -10.27
CA HIS A 190 -2.95 15.94 -9.48
C HIS A 190 -1.86 16.98 -9.79
N GLY A 191 -0.97 16.70 -10.75
CA GLY A 191 0.20 17.52 -11.05
C GLY A 191 1.40 17.17 -10.16
N GLY A 192 2.58 17.05 -10.76
CA GLY A 192 3.78 16.51 -10.13
C GLY A 192 4.03 15.05 -10.53
N THR A 193 4.94 14.36 -9.83
CA THR A 193 5.36 12.99 -10.14
C THR A 193 5.30 12.04 -8.94
N ARG A 194 4.74 12.50 -7.82
CA ARG A 194 4.79 11.81 -6.54
C ARG A 194 3.48 11.92 -5.79
N TRP A 195 3.09 10.82 -5.16
CA TRP A 195 1.94 10.72 -4.28
C TRP A 195 2.41 10.82 -2.84
N GLU A 196 1.74 11.63 -2.02
CA GLU A 196 1.96 11.59 -0.58
C GLU A 196 1.49 10.23 -0.06
N LEU A 197 2.29 9.57 0.76
CA LEU A 197 1.96 8.25 1.32
C LEU A 197 1.48 8.36 2.76
N GLN A 198 2.34 8.88 3.63
CA GLN A 198 2.08 8.92 5.06
C GLN A 198 2.91 10.00 5.72
N ARG A 199 2.30 10.84 6.56
CA ARG A 199 3.01 11.77 7.44
C ARG A 199 3.32 11.13 8.78
N ASN A 200 4.45 11.50 9.37
CA ASN A 200 4.75 11.06 10.73
C ASN A 200 3.94 11.87 11.75
N PHE A 201 3.77 11.26 12.92
CA PHE A 201 3.19 11.95 14.06
C PHE A 201 4.18 12.99 14.59
N CYS A 202 3.77 14.25 14.55
CA CYS A 202 4.64 15.38 14.83
C CYS A 202 5.13 15.37 16.28
N ALA A 203 6.41 15.71 16.47
CA ALA A 203 7.06 15.86 17.76
C ALA A 203 7.13 14.58 18.64
N SER A 204 7.00 13.40 18.04
CA SER A 204 7.15 12.11 18.73
C SER A 204 8.47 11.43 18.38
N ARG A 205 9.11 10.78 19.36
CA ARG A 205 10.26 9.86 19.15
C ARG A 205 9.88 8.40 19.15
N ASP A 206 8.60 8.10 19.40
CA ASP A 206 8.11 6.75 19.45
C ASP A 206 7.87 6.25 18.04
N TYR A 207 8.49 5.11 17.69
CA TYR A 207 8.22 4.42 16.44
C TYR A 207 6.76 4.05 16.37
N ARG A 208 6.13 4.40 15.25
CA ARG A 208 4.75 4.03 14.95
C ARG A 208 4.71 3.30 13.63
N GLU A 209 3.82 2.34 13.58
CA GLU A 209 3.46 1.62 12.37
C GLU A 209 2.26 2.31 11.73
N HIS A 210 2.36 2.56 10.44
CA HIS A 210 1.28 3.07 9.61
C HIS A 210 1.02 2.11 8.47
N PHE A 211 -0.27 1.90 8.20
CA PHE A 211 -0.75 1.05 7.12
C PHE A 211 -1.61 1.89 6.17
N VAL A 212 -1.27 1.86 4.89
CA VAL A 212 -1.99 2.58 3.83
C VAL A 212 -2.29 1.61 2.70
N SER A 213 -3.55 1.55 2.26
CA SER A 213 -4.01 0.74 1.14
C SER A 213 -4.54 1.64 0.03
N TRP A 214 -4.10 1.40 -1.21
CA TRP A 214 -4.62 2.05 -2.41
C TRP A 214 -5.20 1.01 -3.36
N ASP A 215 -6.48 1.17 -3.67
CA ASP A 215 -7.27 0.20 -4.41
C ASP A 215 -7.66 0.70 -5.81
N SER A 216 -7.72 -0.20 -6.78
CA SER A 216 -8.13 0.10 -8.17
C SER A 216 -9.62 0.46 -8.30
N ASN A 217 -10.45 -0.07 -7.40
CA ASN A 217 -11.90 0.06 -7.41
C ASN A 217 -12.40 1.32 -6.67
N GLU A 218 -11.51 2.01 -5.95
CA GLU A 218 -11.86 3.28 -5.32
C GLU A 218 -11.82 4.38 -6.38
N GLY A 219 -13.01 4.86 -6.75
CA GLY A 219 -13.14 6.01 -7.63
C GLY A 219 -12.40 7.23 -7.06
N TYR A 220 -12.03 8.16 -7.94
CA TYR A 220 -11.37 9.43 -7.59
C TYR A 220 -12.26 10.27 -6.65
N VAL A 221 -12.23 9.97 -5.37
CA VAL A 221 -12.92 10.71 -4.32
C VAL A 221 -11.86 11.02 -3.28
N SER A 222 -11.32 12.23 -3.36
CA SER A 222 -10.47 12.74 -2.28
C SER A 222 -11.32 12.79 -1.01
N LEU A 223 -11.04 11.87 -0.10
CA LEU A 223 -11.69 11.84 1.20
C LEU A 223 -11.24 13.08 1.99
N PRO A 224 -12.11 13.66 2.83
CA PRO A 224 -11.69 14.75 3.70
C PRO A 224 -10.50 14.29 4.52
N ALA A 225 -9.46 15.13 4.61
CA ALA A 225 -8.22 14.83 5.33
C ALA A 225 -8.54 14.20 6.68
N ASP A 226 -8.30 12.90 6.78
CA ASP A 226 -8.42 12.19 8.01
C ASP A 226 -7.22 12.56 8.88
N ASN A 227 -7.43 12.60 10.19
CA ASN A 227 -6.36 12.91 11.14
C ASN A 227 -5.36 11.74 11.25
N THR A 228 -5.19 10.91 10.21
CA THR A 228 -4.27 9.77 10.17
C THR A 228 -2.95 10.13 9.50
N GLY A 229 -2.94 11.16 8.64
CA GLY A 229 -1.78 11.54 7.85
C GLY A 229 -1.54 10.67 6.61
N ALA A 230 -2.47 9.76 6.29
CA ALA A 230 -2.39 8.94 5.10
C ALA A 230 -2.72 9.76 3.85
N GLY A 231 -2.00 9.51 2.76
CA GLY A 231 -2.34 10.06 1.45
C GLY A 231 -3.41 9.24 0.75
N ASP A 232 -4.24 9.91 -0.06
CA ASP A 232 -5.39 9.30 -0.73
C ASP A 232 -5.02 8.41 -1.93
N GLY A 233 -3.76 8.44 -2.38
CA GLY A 233 -3.29 7.61 -3.49
C GLY A 233 -4.03 7.86 -4.81
N ALA A 234 -4.72 8.98 -4.96
CA ALA A 234 -5.70 9.17 -6.02
C ALA A 234 -5.07 8.99 -7.42
N GLY A 235 -5.59 8.03 -8.17
CA GLY A 235 -5.12 7.70 -9.52
C GLY A 235 -3.78 6.97 -9.59
N PHE A 236 -3.17 6.61 -8.47
CA PHE A 236 -1.87 5.91 -8.44
C PHE A 236 -1.92 4.58 -9.21
N ILE A 237 -2.88 3.71 -8.87
CA ILE A 237 -3.00 2.38 -9.50
C ILE A 237 -3.26 2.49 -11.00
N ALA A 238 -4.07 3.46 -11.43
CA ALA A 238 -4.37 3.72 -12.84
C ALA A 238 -3.14 4.20 -13.65
N CYS A 239 -2.12 4.74 -12.99
CA CYS A 239 -0.88 5.18 -13.64
C CYS A 239 0.17 4.06 -13.78
N LEU A 240 0.01 2.94 -13.05
CA LEU A 240 0.93 1.79 -13.12
C LEU A 240 0.81 1.07 -14.46
N ALA A 241 1.95 0.73 -15.04
CA ALA A 241 2.08 -0.09 -16.24
C ALA A 241 3.08 -1.23 -16.03
N ALA A 242 3.04 -2.19 -16.95
CA ALA A 242 4.01 -3.27 -17.04
C ALA A 242 5.45 -2.76 -17.01
N GLY A 243 6.30 -3.38 -16.20
CA GLY A 243 7.72 -3.02 -16.08
C GLY A 243 8.01 -1.83 -15.16
N ASP A 244 7.01 -1.04 -14.78
CA ASP A 244 7.17 0.04 -13.80
C ASP A 244 7.65 -0.50 -12.45
N ARG A 245 8.32 0.33 -11.66
CA ARG A 245 8.72 0.00 -10.29
C ARG A 245 8.12 1.02 -9.33
N ILE A 246 7.82 0.58 -8.11
CA ILE A 246 7.31 1.47 -7.05
C ILE A 246 8.47 1.86 -6.15
N SER A 247 8.72 3.16 -6.00
CA SER A 247 9.73 3.68 -5.07
C SER A 247 9.09 4.42 -3.90
N VAL A 248 9.47 4.05 -2.68
CA VAL A 248 9.09 4.76 -1.45
C VAL A 248 10.24 5.67 -1.02
N ILE A 249 9.92 6.94 -0.84
CA ILE A 249 10.86 8.03 -0.57
C ILE A 249 10.53 8.62 0.79
N ALA A 250 11.50 8.64 1.70
CA ALA A 250 11.38 9.30 2.98
C ALA A 250 11.82 10.77 2.87
N ARG A 251 11.09 11.68 3.53
CA ARG A 251 11.30 13.13 3.45
C ARG A 251 11.31 13.84 4.79
N ALA A 252 12.02 14.97 4.80
CA ALA A 252 12.04 15.95 5.88
C ALA A 252 12.07 17.37 5.28
N MET A 253 11.27 18.28 5.83
CA MET A 253 11.08 19.63 5.27
C MET A 253 12.22 20.61 5.57
N TYR A 254 12.91 20.47 6.69
CA TYR A 254 13.77 21.51 7.24
C TYR A 254 15.12 20.92 7.70
N SER A 255 16.20 21.70 7.60
CA SER A 255 17.55 21.19 7.84
C SER A 255 17.83 20.65 9.24
N ALA A 256 17.09 21.11 10.25
CA ALA A 256 17.18 20.59 11.62
C ALA A 256 16.18 19.45 11.91
N TRP A 257 15.40 19.01 10.91
CA TRP A 257 14.42 17.94 10.99
C TRP A 257 14.97 16.70 10.29
N TYR A 258 14.61 15.54 10.83
CA TYR A 258 14.97 14.27 10.25
C TYR A 258 13.86 13.24 10.44
N ASN A 259 13.64 12.42 9.42
CA ASN A 259 12.72 11.29 9.49
C ASN A 259 13.50 10.04 9.92
N CYS A 260 13.14 9.44 11.06
CA CYS A 260 13.70 8.18 11.51
C CYS A 260 12.88 7.02 10.96
N VAL A 261 13.41 6.30 9.98
CA VAL A 261 12.75 5.17 9.33
C VAL A 261 13.37 3.88 9.81
N ARG A 262 12.57 2.94 10.33
CA ARG A 262 13.02 1.59 10.71
C ARG A 262 12.77 0.59 9.61
N SER A 263 11.55 0.58 9.07
CA SER A 263 11.18 -0.33 7.99
C SER A 263 10.12 0.26 7.07
N VAL A 264 10.14 -0.23 5.85
CA VAL A 264 9.10 0.00 4.84
C VAL A 264 8.83 -1.32 4.14
N GLN A 265 7.56 -1.64 3.95
CA GLN A 265 7.07 -2.75 3.15
C GLN A 265 6.09 -2.23 2.10
N VAL A 266 6.19 -2.79 0.89
CA VAL A 266 5.23 -2.61 -0.21
C VAL A 266 4.70 -3.98 -0.57
N SER A 267 3.37 -4.13 -0.60
CA SER A 267 2.68 -5.34 -1.05
C SER A 267 1.80 -4.99 -2.26
N VAL A 268 2.08 -5.61 -3.40
CA VAL A 268 1.30 -5.42 -4.63
C VAL A 268 0.40 -6.64 -4.83
N TYR A 269 -0.89 -6.41 -5.03
CA TYR A 269 -1.90 -7.46 -5.23
C TYR A 269 -2.32 -7.54 -6.69
N TYR A 270 -2.18 -8.74 -7.27
CA TYR A 270 -2.49 -9.01 -8.68
C TYR A 270 -3.72 -9.91 -8.81
N GLY A 271 -4.72 -9.46 -9.55
CA GLY A 271 -5.81 -10.31 -10.02
C GLY A 271 -5.64 -10.70 -11.47
N LEU A 272 -6.51 -11.60 -11.94
CA LEU A 272 -6.60 -11.91 -13.36
C LEU A 272 -7.30 -10.77 -14.11
N ALA A 273 -6.80 -10.45 -15.30
CA ALA A 273 -7.32 -9.41 -16.19
C ALA A 273 -8.12 -9.98 -17.37
#